data_AF-W2GR90-F1
#
_entry.id   AF-W2GR90-F1
#
_cell.length_a   1.000
_cell.length_b   1.000
_cell.length_c   1.000
_cell.angle_alpha   90.00
_cell.angle_beta   90.00
_cell.angle_gamma   90.00
#
_symmetry.space_group_name_H-M   'P 1'
#
loop_
_entity.id
_entity.type
_entity.pdbx_description
1 polymer ?
#
loop_
_entity_poly.entity_id
_entity_poly.type
_entity_poly.pdbx_seq_one_letter_code
_entity_poly.pdbx_strand_id
1 'polypeptide(L)'
;MTNALSAFYQILIFAAFIKLRYTHADLKRPYKVPGSIPMLLLGLLIPTALLMYIAVDVFFTLAPAMIVLGVTLAGFLYARLKKFTRSQFEDLSLDG
;
A
#
# COMPACT_ATOMS: atom_id res chain seq x y z
N MET A 1 1.30 13.41 4.90
CA MET A 1 0.92 12.00 5.15
C MET A 1 1.27 11.07 3.97
N THR A 2 2.38 11.29 3.27
CA THR A 2 2.82 10.44 2.14
C THR A 2 3.64 9.21 2.59
N ASN A 3 4.22 9.26 3.79
CA ASN A 3 5.24 8.32 4.23
C ASN A 3 4.73 6.87 4.44
N ALA A 4 3.50 6.68 4.91
CA ALA A 4 2.92 5.34 5.12
C ALA A 4 2.65 4.63 3.79
N LEU A 5 2.04 5.35 2.85
CA LEU A 5 1.75 4.84 1.52
C LEU A 5 3.05 4.58 0.74
N SER A 6 4.05 5.48 0.86
CA SER A 6 5.38 5.26 0.29
C SER A 6 6.07 4.03 0.88
N ALA A 7 6.04 3.84 2.20
CA ALA A 7 6.60 2.65 2.85
C ALA A 7 5.90 1.36 2.36
N PHE A 8 4.58 1.39 2.21
CA PHE A 8 3.82 0.25 1.68
C PHE A 8 4.21 -0.07 0.23
N TYR A 9 4.27 0.92 -0.67
CA TYR A 9 4.72 0.71 -2.04
C TYR A 9 6.16 0.17 -2.11
N GLN A 10 7.06 0.66 -1.26
CA GLN A 10 8.43 0.16 -1.19
C GLN A 10 8.48 -1.33 -0.84
N ILE A 11 7.70 -1.78 0.15
CA ILE A 11 7.60 -3.22 0.50
C ILE A 11 7.14 -4.04 -0.71
N LEU A 12 6.10 -3.58 -1.41
CA LEU A 12 5.58 -4.27 -2.60
C LEU A 12 6.60 -4.33 -3.72
N ILE A 13 7.35 -3.25 -3.97
CA ILE A 13 8.39 -3.19 -4.99
C ILE A 13 9.50 -4.19 -4.67
N PHE A 14 10.00 -4.22 -3.43
CA PHE A 14 11.04 -5.17 -3.04
C PHE A 14 10.53 -6.61 -3.10
N ALA A 15 9.30 -6.89 -2.65
CA ALA A 15 8.71 -8.21 -2.73
C ALA A 15 8.57 -8.68 -4.19
N ALA A 16 8.09 -7.82 -5.08
CA ALA A 16 8.02 -8.11 -6.52
C ALA A 16 9.42 -8.34 -7.12
N PHE A 17 10.41 -7.56 -6.71
CA PHE A 17 11.78 -7.69 -7.19
C PHE A 17 12.43 -9.01 -6.75
N ILE A 18 12.23 -9.43 -5.50
CA ILE A 18 12.67 -10.73 -4.98
C ILE A 18 11.95 -11.85 -5.73
N LYS A 19 10.63 -11.76 -5.90
CA LYS A 19 9.85 -12.74 -6.66
C LYS A 19 10.35 -12.87 -8.09
N LEU A 20 10.67 -11.77 -8.76
CA LEU A 20 11.20 -11.76 -10.13
C LEU A 20 12.58 -12.42 -10.21
N ARG A 21 13.43 -12.27 -9.19
CA ARG A 21 14.74 -12.94 -9.14
C ARG A 21 14.64 -14.45 -8.96
N TYR A 22 13.65 -14.94 -8.22
CA TYR A 22 13.44 -16.37 -8.03
C TYR A 22 12.69 -17.03 -9.19
N THR A 23 11.59 -16.42 -9.65
CA THR A 23 10.71 -17.04 -10.65
C THR A 23 11.23 -16.90 -12.07
N HIS A 24 12.03 -15.86 -12.34
CA HIS A 24 12.57 -15.58 -13.67
C HIS A 24 14.08 -15.28 -13.57
N ALA A 25 14.83 -16.28 -13.10
CA ALA A 25 16.28 -16.20 -12.96
C ALA A 25 16.99 -16.09 -14.32
N ASP A 26 16.49 -16.79 -15.34
CA ASP A 26 17.10 -16.90 -16.67
C ASP A 26 16.77 -15.74 -17.62
N LEU A 27 15.90 -14.80 -17.20
CA LEU A 27 15.63 -13.60 -17.99
C LEU A 27 16.91 -12.79 -18.17
N LYS A 28 17.26 -12.49 -19.42
CA LYS A 28 18.38 -11.61 -19.76
C LYS A 28 18.06 -10.18 -19.29
N ARG A 29 18.71 -9.74 -18.21
CA ARG A 29 18.54 -8.39 -17.64
C ARG A 29 19.56 -7.44 -18.26
N PRO A 30 19.14 -6.37 -18.97
CA PRO A 30 20.07 -5.37 -19.52
C PRO A 30 20.93 -4.71 -18.43
N TYR A 31 20.35 -4.53 -17.23
CA TYR A 31 21.03 -4.00 -16.05
C TYR A 31 20.75 -4.90 -14.85
N LYS A 32 21.80 -5.29 -14.12
CA LYS A 32 21.68 -6.09 -12.89
C LYS A 32 21.80 -5.15 -11.70
N VAL A 33 20.72 -5.03 -10.92
CA VAL A 33 20.75 -4.24 -9.68
C VAL A 33 21.73 -4.89 -8.70
N PRO A 34 22.71 -4.15 -8.17
CA PRO A 34 23.66 -4.67 -7.20
C PRO A 34 22.94 -5.13 -5.92
N GLY A 35 23.52 -6.14 -5.25
CA GLY A 35 22.97 -6.73 -4.03
C GLY A 35 22.47 -8.16 -4.21
N SER A 36 22.75 -9.00 -3.21
CA SER A 36 22.29 -10.39 -3.13
C SER A 36 20.84 -10.47 -2.62
N ILE A 37 20.18 -11.63 -2.74
CA ILE A 37 18.81 -11.80 -2.19
C ILE A 37 18.76 -11.48 -0.68
N PRO A 38 19.71 -11.94 0.17
CA PRO A 38 19.71 -11.57 1.59
C PRO A 38 19.76 -10.06 1.82
N MET A 39 20.52 -9.32 1.01
CA MET A 39 20.60 -7.86 1.13
C MET A 39 19.25 -7.19 0.82
N LEU A 40 18.49 -7.71 -0.14
CA LEU A 40 17.14 -7.21 -0.45
C LEU A 40 16.15 -7.51 0.69
N LEU A 41 16.28 -8.68 1.32
CA LEU A 41 15.47 -9.04 2.48
C LEU A 41 15.77 -8.14 3.69
N LEU A 42 17.04 -7.84 3.94
CA LEU A 42 17.45 -6.87 4.96
C LEU A 42 16.94 -5.46 4.63
N GLY A 43 16.97 -5.08 3.35
CA GLY A 43 16.42 -3.81 2.88
C GLY A 43 14.91 -3.68 3.13
N LEU A 44 14.17 -4.79 3.17
CA LEU A 44 12.74 -4.82 3.49
C LEU A 44 12.44 -4.36 4.93
N LEU A 45 13.39 -4.56 5.86
CA LEU A 45 13.20 -4.24 7.27
C LEU A 45 12.94 -2.75 7.49
N ILE A 46 13.58 -1.88 6.71
CA ILE A 46 13.47 -0.42 6.85
C ILE A 46 12.04 0.08 6.58
N PRO A 47 11.45 -0.14 5.38
CA PRO A 47 10.09 0.30 5.11
C PRO A 47 9.07 -0.45 5.96
N THR A 48 9.31 -1.72 6.34
CA THR A 48 8.43 -2.45 7.26
C THR A 48 8.44 -1.86 8.67
N ALA A 49 9.60 -1.53 9.23
CA ALA A 49 9.71 -0.89 10.53
C ALA A 49 9.06 0.49 10.54
N LEU A 50 9.26 1.28 9.49
CA LEU A 50 8.61 2.59 9.33
C LEU A 50 7.09 2.46 9.26
N LEU A 51 6.58 1.50 8.47
CA LEU A 51 5.14 1.26 8.35
C LEU A 51 4.53 0.79 9.68
N MET A 52 5.22 -0.09 10.40
CA MET A 52 4.82 -0.54 11.74
C MET A 52 4.76 0.62 12.73
N TYR A 53 5.79 1.47 12.76
CA TYR A 53 5.81 2.65 13.62
C TYR A 53 4.61 3.56 13.36
N ILE A 54 4.34 3.87 12.08
CA ILE A 54 3.20 4.72 11.71
C ILE A 54 1.88 4.04 12.08
N ALA A 55 1.75 2.73 11.85
CA ALA A 55 0.53 2.00 12.22
C ALA A 55 0.29 2.05 13.75
N VAL A 56 1.33 1.83 14.56
CA VAL A 56 1.22 1.91 16.02
C VAL A 56 0.81 3.32 16.43
N ASP A 57 1.47 4.36 15.92
CA ASP A 57 1.11 5.74 16.25
C ASP A 57 -0.34 6.06 15.85
N VAL A 58 -0.79 5.64 14.67
CA VAL A 58 -2.14 5.92 14.20
C VAL A 58 -3.22 5.23 15.03
N PHE A 59 -3.00 3.97 15.44
CA PHE A 59 -4.01 3.19 16.15
C PHE A 59 -3.94 3.31 17.69
N PHE A 60 -2.80 3.68 18.25
CA PHE A 60 -2.60 3.75 19.70
C PHE A 60 -2.44 5.18 20.24
N THR A 61 -2.39 6.20 19.39
CA THR A 61 -2.45 7.61 19.80
C THR A 61 -3.86 8.17 19.59
N LEU A 62 -4.39 8.87 20.61
CA LEU A 62 -5.78 9.33 20.64
C LEU A 62 -6.16 10.20 19.42
N ALA A 63 -5.33 11.20 19.10
CA ALA A 63 -5.62 12.17 18.04
C ALA A 63 -5.74 11.52 16.64
N PRO A 64 -4.75 10.78 16.12
CA PRO A 64 -4.88 10.13 14.81
C PRO A 64 -5.96 9.04 14.81
N ALA A 65 -6.16 8.30 15.91
CA ALA A 65 -7.22 7.31 16.01
C ALA A 65 -8.62 7.95 15.85
N MET A 66 -8.86 9.10 16.48
CA MET A 66 -10.12 9.85 16.34
C MET A 66 -10.32 10.37 14.92
N ILE A 67 -9.27 10.78 14.21
CA ILE A 67 -9.35 11.19 12.81
C ILE A 67 -9.76 9.99 11.93
N VAL A 68 -9.09 8.84 12.10
CA VAL A 68 -9.41 7.61 11.33
C VAL A 68 -10.85 7.17 11.57
N LEU A 69 -11.28 7.13 12.83
CA LEU A 69 -12.66 6.79 13.20
C LEU A 69 -13.65 7.78 12.59
N GLY A 70 -13.39 9.09 12.70
CA GLY A 70 -14.25 10.14 12.18
C GLY A 70 -14.43 10.06 10.66
N VAL A 71 -13.33 9.90 9.91
CA VAL A 71 -13.37 9.78 8.45
C VAL A 71 -14.06 8.49 8.02
N THR A 72 -13.80 7.38 8.72
CA THR A 72 -14.43 6.08 8.40
C THR A 72 -15.93 6.11 8.67
N LEU A 73 -16.36 6.67 9.79
CA LEU A 73 -17.78 6.84 10.13
C LEU A 73 -18.47 7.79 9.16
N ALA A 74 -17.85 8.93 8.83
CA ALA A 74 -18.38 9.87 7.85
C ALA A 74 -18.54 9.21 6.47
N GLY A 75 -17.54 8.46 6.01
CA GLY A 75 -17.60 7.70 4.76
C GLY A 75 -18.67 6.61 4.77
N PHE A 76 -18.80 5.89 5.88
CA PHE A 76 -19.84 4.87 6.05
C PHE A 76 -21.25 5.47 6.07
N LEU A 77 -21.45 6.57 6.81
CA LEU A 77 -22.71 7.30 6.82
C LEU A 77 -23.04 7.85 5.44
N TYR A 78 -22.07 8.43 4.75
CA TYR A 78 -22.23 8.88 3.37
C TYR A 78 -22.66 7.74 2.45
N ALA A 79 -21.99 6.58 2.52
CA ALA A 79 -22.33 5.39 1.75
C ALA A 79 -23.71 4.79 2.11
N ARG A 80 -24.17 4.97 3.36
CA ARG A 80 -25.51 4.54 3.79
C ARG A 80 -26.61 5.48 3.32
N LEU A 81 -26.37 6.79 3.40
CA LEU A 81 -27.30 7.83 2.97
C LEU A 81 -27.43 7.85 1.45
N LYS A 82 -26.30 7.67 0.76
CA LYS A 82 -26.27 7.52 -0.69
C LYS A 82 -26.53 6.06 -1.02
N LYS A 83 -27.79 5.70 -1.24
CA LYS A 83 -28.10 4.43 -1.92
C LYS A 83 -27.34 4.44 -3.23
N PHE A 84 -26.35 3.55 -3.39
CA PHE A 84 -25.62 3.40 -4.63
C PHE A 84 -26.63 3.01 -5.73
N THR A 85 -27.07 4.01 -6.50
CA THR A 85 -27.99 3.80 -7.63
C THR A 85 -27.18 3.23 -8.77
N ARG A 86 -27.71 2.22 -9.48
CA ARG A 86 -27.04 1.57 -10.62
C ARG A 86 -26.57 2.55 -11.69
N SER A 87 -27.22 3.70 -11.85
CA SER A 87 -26.82 4.77 -12.77
C SER A 87 -25.39 5.29 -12.55
N GLN A 88 -24.90 5.30 -11.29
CA GLN A 88 -23.53 5.74 -11.00
C GLN A 88 -22.46 4.73 -11.46
N PHE A 89 -22.84 3.46 -11.64
CA PHE A 89 -21.97 2.44 -12.22
C PHE A 89 -22.06 2.42 -13.75
N GLU A 90 -23.21 2.81 -14.31
CA GLU A 90 -23.39 3.05 -15.74
C GLU A 90 -22.48 4.20 -16.21
N ASP A 91 -22.43 5.32 -15.48
CA ASP A 91 -21.52 6.44 -15.77
C ASP A 91 -20.03 6.06 -15.66
N LEU A 92 -19.69 5.06 -14.84
CA LEU A 92 -18.33 4.52 -14.72
C LEU A 92 -17.98 3.52 -15.85
N SER A 93 -19.00 3.08 -16.60
CA SER A 93 -18.88 2.19 -17.76
C SER A 93 -19.01 2.90 -19.10
N LEU A 94 -19.10 4.24 -19.12
CA LEU A 94 -19.16 5.00 -20.36
C LEU A 94 -17.75 5.15 -20.98
N ASP A 95 -17.59 4.43 -22.08
CA ASP A 95 -16.62 4.55 -23.17
C ASP A 95 -15.16 4.13 -22.89
N GLY A 96 -14.97 2.81 -22.79
CA GLY A 96 -13.74 2.09 -23.13
C GLY A 96 -14.05 0.77 -23.84
#